data_AF-A0A9E2XFA1-F1
#
_entry.id   AF-A0A9E2XFA1-F1
#
_cell.length_a   1.000
_cell.length_b   1.000
_cell.length_c   1.000
_cell.angle_alpha   90.00
_cell.angle_beta   90.00
_cell.angle_gamma   90.00
#
_symmetry.space_group_name_H-M   'P 1'
#
loop_
_entity.id
_entity.type
_entity.pdbx_description
1 polymer ?
#
loop_
_entity_poly.entity_id
_entity_poly.type
_entity_poly.pdbx_seq_one_letter_code
_entity_poly.pdbx_strand_id
1 'polypeptide(L)'
;MGYVFGTIVLVVAGLFSLLTTWTSGTAPREFAARLGLAVVDGGGVNEIRAQYAGFFLAAALACGAALVGWLPRQAAFVVLLVIFGGLICGRVASLAIDGGIAGYGPTIRALYAIDAIGLCLAIAALVLDRTPV
;
A
#
# COMPACT_ATOMS: atom_id res chain seq x y z
N MET A 1 10.74 21.61 -7.66
CA MET A 1 10.16 20.38 -8.27
C MET A 1 9.80 19.31 -7.24
N GLY A 2 10.60 19.10 -6.19
CA GLY A 2 10.33 18.08 -5.14
C GLY A 2 8.93 18.16 -4.52
N TYR A 3 8.46 19.38 -4.20
CA TYR A 3 7.12 19.59 -3.64
C TYR A 3 5.99 19.08 -4.54
N VAL A 4 6.03 19.41 -5.84
CA VAL A 4 5.01 18.94 -6.81
C VAL A 4 5.04 17.43 -6.92
N PHE A 5 6.25 16.86 -7.06
CA PHE A 5 6.42 15.40 -7.12
C PHE A 5 5.87 14.69 -5.88
N GLY A 6 6.24 15.14 -4.69
CA GLY A 6 5.72 14.58 -3.45
C GLY A 6 4.20 14.69 -3.34
N THR A 7 3.60 15.77 -3.87
CA THR A 7 2.14 15.95 -3.84
C THR A 7 1.46 14.93 -4.74
N ILE A 8 2.02 14.69 -5.94
CA ILE A 8 1.54 13.64 -6.83
C ILE A 8 1.62 12.27 -6.13
N VAL A 9 2.74 11.97 -5.48
CA VAL A 9 2.92 10.71 -4.75
C VAL A 9 1.88 10.56 -3.63
N LEU A 10 1.67 11.58 -2.80
CA LEU A 10 0.66 11.54 -1.73
C LEU A 10 -0.76 11.38 -2.26
N VAL A 11 -1.12 12.08 -3.36
CA VAL A 11 -2.45 11.96 -3.97
C VAL A 11 -2.66 10.56 -4.52
N VAL A 12 -1.72 10.05 -5.33
CA VAL A 12 -1.85 8.73 -5.95
C VAL A 12 -1.88 7.62 -4.89
N ALA A 13 -0.97 7.67 -3.91
CA ALA A 13 -0.93 6.68 -2.83
C ALA A 13 -2.18 6.77 -1.94
N GLY A 14 -2.65 7.98 -1.65
CA GLY A 14 -3.89 8.19 -0.90
C GLY A 14 -5.11 7.61 -1.61
N LEU A 15 -5.26 7.88 -2.91
CA LEU A 15 -6.37 7.34 -3.72
C LEU A 15 -6.30 5.81 -3.84
N PHE A 16 -5.12 5.25 -4.07
CA PHE A 16 -4.91 3.79 -4.08
C PHE A 16 -5.29 3.15 -2.74
N SER A 17 -4.88 3.77 -1.64
CA SER A 17 -5.17 3.29 -0.29
C SER A 17 -6.65 3.40 0.04
N LEU A 18 -7.33 4.49 -0.36
CA LEU A 18 -8.78 4.63 -0.22
C LEU A 18 -9.55 3.58 -1.03
N LEU A 19 -9.15 3.33 -2.28
CA LEU A 19 -9.77 2.31 -3.12
C LEU A 19 -9.61 0.92 -2.49
N THR A 20 -8.42 0.61 -1.98
CA THR A 20 -8.14 -0.67 -1.33
C THR A 20 -8.93 -0.82 -0.03
N THR A 21 -9.02 0.25 0.76
CA THR A 21 -9.88 0.33 1.95
C THR A 21 -11.33 0.04 1.62
N TRP A 22 -11.86 0.75 0.62
CA TRP A 22 -13.26 0.62 0.22
C TRP A 22 -13.57 -0.80 -0.25
N THR A 23 -12.76 -1.35 -1.16
CA THR A 23 -12.99 -2.66 -1.76
C THR A 23 -12.85 -3.80 -0.75
N SER A 24 -11.81 -3.78 0.10
CA SER A 24 -11.63 -4.79 1.16
C SER A 24 -12.66 -4.64 2.29
N GLY A 25 -13.13 -3.42 2.57
CA GLY A 25 -14.13 -3.16 3.61
C GLY A 25 -15.55 -3.59 3.22
N THR A 26 -15.96 -3.24 2.01
CA THR A 26 -17.34 -3.43 1.53
C THR A 26 -17.57 -4.80 0.89
N ALA A 27 -16.58 -5.35 0.18
CA ALA A 27 -16.66 -6.65 -0.48
C ALA A 27 -15.47 -7.57 -0.09
N PRO A 28 -15.29 -7.89 1.22
CA PRO A 28 -14.11 -8.60 1.72
C PRO A 28 -13.90 -9.98 1.10
N ARG A 29 -14.98 -10.72 0.80
CA ARG A 29 -14.89 -12.05 0.17
C ARG A 29 -14.38 -11.98 -1.27
N GLU A 30 -14.87 -11.02 -2.04
CA GLU A 30 -14.42 -10.80 -3.42
C GLU A 30 -12.98 -10.30 -3.45
N PHE A 31 -12.64 -9.38 -2.55
CA PHE A 31 -11.28 -8.89 -2.38
C PHE A 31 -10.31 -10.05 -2.07
N ALA A 32 -10.63 -10.89 -1.09
CA ALA A 32 -9.85 -12.06 -0.73
C ALA A 32 -9.72 -13.06 -1.90
N ALA A 33 -10.81 -13.33 -2.63
CA ALA A 33 -10.78 -14.22 -3.79
C ALA A 33 -9.82 -13.73 -4.89
N ARG A 34 -9.74 -12.41 -5.13
CA ARG A 34 -8.76 -11.83 -6.08
C ARG A 34 -7.31 -12.03 -5.65
N LEU A 35 -7.07 -12.20 -4.35
CA LEU A 35 -5.77 -12.53 -3.77
C LEU A 35 -5.50 -14.05 -3.73
N GLY A 36 -6.46 -14.88 -4.17
CA GLY A 36 -6.36 -16.34 -4.07
C GLY A 36 -6.67 -16.88 -2.68
N LEU A 37 -7.28 -16.08 -1.79
CA LEU A 37 -7.63 -16.45 -0.43
C LEU A 37 -9.10 -16.91 -0.35
N ALA A 38 -9.35 -17.97 0.42
CA ALA A 38 -10.69 -18.44 0.73
C ALA A 38 -11.15 -17.91 2.10
N VAL A 39 -12.28 -17.20 2.14
CA VAL A 39 -12.91 -16.73 3.39
C VAL A 39 -14.04 -17.67 3.76
N VAL A 40 -13.82 -18.48 4.78
CA VAL A 40 -14.74 -19.57 5.18
C VAL A 40 -15.92 -19.04 5.99
N ASP A 41 -15.67 -18.13 6.94
CA ASP A 41 -16.64 -17.70 7.94
C ASP A 41 -16.64 -16.18 8.19
N GLY A 42 -17.39 -15.75 9.21
CA GLY A 42 -17.44 -14.36 9.64
C GLY A 42 -16.12 -13.85 10.24
N GLY A 43 -15.30 -14.74 10.82
CA GLY A 43 -13.98 -14.40 11.35
C GLY A 43 -13.04 -13.96 10.23
N GLY A 44 -12.97 -14.72 9.14
CA GLY A 44 -12.19 -14.34 7.96
C GLY A 44 -12.67 -13.02 7.32
N VAL A 45 -13.99 -12.76 7.32
CA VAL A 45 -14.54 -11.47 6.87
C VAL A 45 -14.05 -10.32 7.76
N ASN A 46 -14.08 -10.51 9.08
CA ASN A 46 -13.60 -9.52 10.03
C ASN A 46 -12.09 -9.26 9.86
N GLU A 47 -11.31 -10.32 9.64
CA GLU A 47 -9.86 -10.22 9.45
C GLU A 47 -9.51 -9.42 8.20
N ILE A 48 -10.19 -9.65 7.09
CA ILE A 48 -9.95 -8.85 5.86
C ILE A 48 -10.26 -7.37 6.09
N ARG A 49 -11.35 -7.05 6.80
CA ARG A 49 -11.70 -5.66 7.12
C ARG A 49 -10.69 -5.02 8.05
N ALA A 50 -10.27 -5.72 9.10
CA ALA A 50 -9.33 -5.19 10.07
C ALA A 50 -7.94 -4.99 9.44
N GLN A 51 -7.40 -6.03 8.82
CA GLN A 51 -6.02 -6.03 8.33
C GLN A 51 -5.85 -5.28 7.01
N TYR A 52 -6.75 -5.46 6.05
CA TYR A 52 -6.60 -4.78 4.76
C TYR A 52 -7.29 -3.41 4.80
N ALA A 53 -8.56 -3.35 5.18
CA ALA A 53 -9.26 -2.07 5.14
C ALA A 53 -8.72 -1.09 6.18
N GLY A 54 -8.52 -1.52 7.42
CA GLY A 54 -7.99 -0.67 8.49
C GLY A 54 -6.57 -0.16 8.20
N PHE A 55 -5.69 -1.02 7.71
CA PHE A 55 -4.31 -0.65 7.40
C PHE A 55 -4.20 0.35 6.25
N PHE A 56 -4.89 0.10 5.13
CA PHE A 56 -4.89 1.05 4.01
C PHE A 56 -5.67 2.33 4.35
N LEU A 57 -6.66 2.28 5.26
CA LEU A 57 -7.32 3.49 5.75
C LEU A 57 -6.33 4.38 6.51
N ALA A 58 -5.51 3.79 7.38
CA ALA A 58 -4.47 4.55 8.09
C ALA A 58 -3.50 5.23 7.12
N ALA A 59 -3.07 4.54 6.06
CA ALA A 59 -2.23 5.12 5.01
C ALA A 59 -2.91 6.27 4.26
N ALA A 60 -4.19 6.09 3.90
CA ALA A 60 -4.99 7.13 3.26
C ALA A 60 -5.14 8.37 4.14
N LEU A 61 -5.40 8.19 5.44
CA LEU A 61 -5.51 9.28 6.42
C LEU A 61 -4.18 10.00 6.59
N ALA A 62 -3.05 9.29 6.68
CA ALA A 62 -1.73 9.90 6.75
C ALA A 62 -1.43 10.76 5.50
N CYS A 63 -1.76 10.26 4.31
CA CYS A 63 -1.60 11.01 3.06
C CYS A 63 -2.52 12.25 3.03
N GLY A 64 -3.79 12.09 3.40
CA GLY A 64 -4.76 13.19 3.44
C GLY A 64 -4.35 14.28 4.43
N ALA A 65 -3.96 13.91 5.64
CA ALA A 65 -3.48 14.84 6.66
C ALA A 65 -2.22 15.60 6.21
N ALA A 66 -1.30 14.94 5.52
CA ALA A 66 -0.13 15.59 4.94
C ALA A 66 -0.48 16.57 3.80
N LEU A 67 -1.48 16.23 2.97
CA LEU A 67 -1.93 17.08 1.86
C LEU A 67 -2.61 18.37 2.35
N VAL A 68 -3.34 18.32 3.46
CA VAL A 68 -3.99 19.51 4.06
C VAL A 68 -3.08 20.25 5.06
N GLY A 69 -1.84 19.81 5.22
CA GLY A 69 -0.84 20.46 6.09
C GLY A 69 -1.01 20.19 7.60
N TRP A 70 -1.81 19.20 7.99
CA TRP A 70 -1.96 18.79 9.40
C TRP A 70 -0.80 17.93 9.90
N LEU A 71 -0.07 17.27 9.00
CA LEU A 71 1.14 16.52 9.32
C LEU A 71 2.29 16.88 8.37
N PRO A 72 3.56 16.77 8.81
CA PRO A 72 4.69 16.86 7.91
C PRO A 72 4.59 15.79 6.81
N ARG A 73 4.85 16.18 5.56
CA ARG A 73 4.79 15.28 4.40
C ARG A 73 5.74 14.09 4.52
N GLN A 74 6.89 14.33 5.15
CA GLN A 74 7.89 13.31 5.46
C GLN A 74 7.32 12.19 6.33
N ALA A 75 6.39 12.48 7.24
CA ALA A 75 5.74 11.45 8.04
C ALA A 75 4.89 10.51 7.17
N ALA A 76 4.11 11.06 6.23
CA ALA A 76 3.35 10.25 5.28
C ALA A 76 4.25 9.43 4.35
N PHE A 77 5.36 10.00 3.86
CA PHE A 77 6.32 9.23 3.05
C PHE A 77 6.98 8.09 3.84
N VAL A 78 7.29 8.30 5.12
CA VAL A 78 7.81 7.22 5.99
C VAL A 78 6.76 6.12 6.17
N VAL A 79 5.49 6.47 6.36
CA VAL A 79 4.40 5.49 6.41
C VAL A 79 4.35 4.69 5.11
N LEU A 80 4.34 5.34 3.95
CA LEU A 80 4.34 4.65 2.65
C LEU A 80 5.57 3.75 2.46
N LEU A 81 6.75 4.21 2.89
CA LEU A 81 7.99 3.43 2.83
C LEU A 81 7.89 2.17 3.69
N VAL A 82 7.42 2.28 4.93
CA VAL A 82 7.24 1.12 5.82
C VAL A 82 6.22 0.13 5.24
N ILE A 83 5.11 0.63 4.70
CA ILE A 83 4.07 -0.21 4.12
C ILE A 83 4.59 -0.94 2.88
N PHE A 84 5.01 -0.21 1.84
CA PHE A 84 5.45 -0.83 0.58
C PHE A 84 6.76 -1.60 0.76
N GLY A 85 7.64 -1.13 1.64
CA GLY A 85 8.86 -1.83 2.05
C GLY A 85 8.56 -3.16 2.73
N GLY A 86 7.64 -3.19 3.69
CA GLY A 86 7.20 -4.42 4.34
C GLY A 86 6.57 -5.40 3.34
N LEU A 87 5.69 -4.92 2.47
CA LEU A 87 5.04 -5.74 1.45
C LEU A 87 6.05 -6.34 0.47
N ILE A 88 6.98 -5.55 -0.07
CA ILE A 88 7.97 -6.07 -1.02
C ILE A 88 8.95 -7.04 -0.33
N CYS A 89 9.34 -6.79 0.92
CA CYS A 89 10.18 -7.71 1.68
C CYS A 89 9.48 -9.06 1.91
N GLY A 90 8.20 -9.04 2.32
CA GLY A 90 7.41 -10.27 2.50
C GLY A 90 7.25 -11.05 1.19
N ARG A 91 7.07 -10.32 0.08
CA ARG A 91 7.05 -10.91 -1.26
C ARG A 91 8.38 -11.56 -1.64
N VAL A 92 9.49 -10.83 -1.55
CA VAL A 92 10.83 -11.38 -1.83
C VAL A 92 11.12 -12.62 -0.99
N ALA A 93 10.73 -12.63 0.29
CA ALA A 93 10.83 -13.80 1.14
C ALA A 93 10.00 -14.98 0.60
N SER A 94 8.74 -14.75 0.20
CA SER A 94 7.90 -15.77 -0.43
C SER A 94 8.53 -16.32 -1.70
N LEU A 95 9.06 -15.46 -2.59
CA LEU A 95 9.71 -15.89 -3.83
C LEU A 95 10.93 -16.77 -3.57
N ALA A 96 11.72 -16.42 -2.55
CA ALA A 96 12.90 -17.19 -2.15
C ALA A 96 12.53 -18.56 -1.56
N ILE A 97 11.47 -18.62 -0.75
CA ILE A 97 10.97 -19.85 -0.12
C ILE A 97 10.32 -20.77 -1.17
N ASP A 98 9.47 -20.21 -2.04
CA ASP A 98 8.67 -20.95 -3.02
C ASP A 98 9.44 -21.28 -4.31
N GLY A 99 10.68 -20.77 -4.45
CA GLY A 99 11.54 -21.03 -5.60
C GLY A 99 11.09 -20.37 -6.92
N GLY A 100 10.25 -19.34 -6.86
CA GLY A 100 9.81 -18.57 -8.03
C GLY A 100 8.33 -18.14 -8.00
N ILE A 101 7.83 -17.68 -9.16
CA ILE A 101 6.48 -17.10 -9.30
C ILE A 101 5.45 -17.99 -10.01
N ALA A 102 5.81 -19.25 -10.27
CA ALA A 102 5.00 -20.15 -11.11
C ALA A 102 3.57 -20.35 -10.58
N GLY A 103 3.39 -20.38 -9.25
CA GLY A 103 2.09 -20.51 -8.58
C GLY A 103 1.35 -19.20 -8.32
N TYR A 104 1.94 -18.04 -8.61
CA TYR A 104 1.31 -16.76 -8.26
C TYR A 104 0.26 -16.35 -9.30
N GLY A 105 -0.94 -16.07 -8.83
CA GLY A 105 -2.01 -15.49 -9.65
C GLY A 105 -1.66 -14.10 -10.19
N PRO A 106 -2.38 -13.62 -11.23
CA PRO A 106 -2.08 -12.36 -11.91
C PRO A 106 -2.12 -11.16 -10.95
N THR A 107 -3.06 -11.14 -10.00
CA THR A 107 -3.15 -10.10 -8.97
C THR A 107 -1.88 -10.01 -8.13
N ILE A 108 -1.36 -11.15 -7.64
CA ILE A 108 -0.15 -11.17 -6.82
C ILE A 108 1.05 -10.67 -7.61
N ARG A 109 1.18 -11.07 -8.88
CA ARG A 109 2.24 -10.57 -9.78
C ARG A 109 2.14 -9.07 -10.02
N ALA A 110 0.92 -8.54 -10.21
CA ALA A 110 0.71 -7.11 -10.34
C ALA A 110 1.11 -6.36 -9.04
N LEU A 111 0.77 -6.93 -7.88
CA LEU A 111 1.11 -6.33 -6.60
C LEU A 111 2.63 -6.30 -6.34
N TYR A 112 3.42 -7.26 -6.85
CA TYR A 112 4.90 -7.13 -6.82
C TYR A 112 5.38 -5.83 -7.46
N ALA A 113 4.85 -5.52 -8.65
CA ALA A 113 5.22 -4.31 -9.38
C ALA A 113 4.71 -3.06 -8.67
N ILE A 114 3.44 -3.07 -8.21
CA ILE A 114 2.85 -1.94 -7.49
C ILE A 114 3.63 -1.64 -6.21
N ASP A 115 3.98 -2.67 -5.44
CA ASP A 115 4.70 -2.51 -4.17
C ASP A 115 6.12 -1.98 -4.41
N ALA A 116 6.82 -2.49 -5.43
CA ALA A 116 8.14 -2.00 -5.80
C ALA A 116 8.10 -0.54 -6.29
N ILE A 117 7.13 -0.18 -7.14
CA ILE A 117 6.95 1.20 -7.62
C ILE A 117 6.59 2.12 -6.44
N GLY A 118 5.65 1.71 -5.59
CA GLY A 118 5.25 2.45 -4.39
C GLY A 118 6.43 2.72 -3.48
N LEU A 119 7.28 1.73 -3.23
CA LEU A 119 8.50 1.88 -2.44
C LEU A 119 9.48 2.87 -3.09
N CYS A 120 9.78 2.70 -4.38
CA CYS A 120 10.69 3.60 -5.10
C CYS A 120 10.19 5.05 -5.09
N LEU A 121 8.89 5.27 -5.29
CA LEU A 121 8.27 6.59 -5.25
C LEU A 121 8.30 7.18 -3.84
N ALA A 122 8.06 6.39 -2.80
CA ALA A 122 8.14 6.85 -1.41
C ALA A 122 9.57 7.26 -1.03
N ILE A 123 10.58 6.47 -1.42
CA ILE A 123 12.00 6.82 -1.21
C ILE A 123 12.35 8.10 -1.97
N ALA A 124 12.02 8.18 -3.26
CA ALA A 124 12.30 9.35 -4.08
C ALA A 124 11.63 10.60 -3.51
N ALA A 125 10.37 10.51 -3.08
CA ALA A 125 9.64 11.63 -2.50
C ALA A 125 10.29 12.06 -1.18
N LEU A 126 10.63 11.12 -0.31
CA LEU A 126 11.30 11.43 0.96
C LEU A 126 12.65 12.11 0.77
N VAL A 127 13.43 11.70 -0.24
CA VAL A 127 14.74 12.31 -0.54
C VAL A 127 14.57 13.70 -1.14
N LEU A 128 13.69 13.87 -2.13
CA LEU A 128 13.53 15.12 -2.87
C LEU A 128 12.78 16.21 -2.08
N ASP A 129 11.90 15.84 -1.16
CA ASP A 129 11.13 16.76 -0.31
C ASP A 129 11.94 17.25 0.92
N ARG A 130 13.15 16.72 1.13
CA ARG A 130 14.10 17.20 2.17
C ARG A 130 15.01 18.33 1.70
N THR A 131 15.12 18.56 0.40
CA THR A 131 15.93 19.63 -0.18
C THR A 131 15.17 20.95 -0.09
N PRO A 132 15.58 21.91 0.76
CA PRO A 132 15.06 23.27 0.67
C PRO A 132 15.42 23.83 -0.71
N VAL A 133 14.41 24.39 -1.40
CA VAL A 133 14.62 25.21 -2.60
C VAL A 133 14.97 26.62 -2.14
#